data_AF-A0A7W3NG19-F1
#
_entry.id   AF-A0A7W3NG19-F1
#
_cell.length_a   1.000
_cell.length_b   1.000
_cell.length_c   1.000
_cell.angle_alpha   90.00
_cell.angle_beta   90.00
_cell.angle_gamma   90.00
#
_symmetry.space_group_name_H-M   'P 1'
#
loop_
_entity.id
_entity.type
_entity.pdbx_description
1 polymer ?
#
loop_
_entity_poly.entity_id
_entity_poly.type
_entity_poly.pdbx_seq_one_letter_code
_entity_poly.pdbx_strand_id
1 'polypeptide(L)' 'MLGNSRALKINVFTTSFDKYEEQLRNFLQINNFEIIDIKLCNAGLDVSVLIIYRDLLHHPFKLKNSHLT' A
#
# COMPACT_ATOMS: atom_id res chain seq x y z
N MET A 1 11.29 15.71 -9.77
CA MET A 1 11.38 14.43 -10.50
C MET A 1 10.37 13.45 -9.90
N LEU A 2 9.30 13.11 -10.64
CA LEU A 2 8.23 12.15 -10.26
C LEU A 2 8.69 10.70 -10.49
N GLY A 3 9.86 10.32 -9.99
CA GLY A 3 10.41 8.97 -10.23
C GLY A 3 9.51 7.92 -9.57
N ASN A 4 8.93 7.02 -10.37
CA ASN A 4 8.29 5.75 -9.97
C ASN A 4 7.29 5.78 -8.79
N SER A 5 6.42 6.79 -8.73
CA SER A 5 5.27 6.75 -7.81
C SER A 5 4.17 5.83 -8.35
N ARG A 6 3.63 4.96 -7.50
CA ARG A 6 2.48 4.11 -7.74
C ARG A 6 1.31 4.53 -6.87
N ALA A 7 0.10 4.24 -7.31
CA ALA A 7 -1.12 4.47 -6.56
C ALA A 7 -1.85 3.14 -6.33
N LEU A 8 -2.28 2.90 -5.10
CA LEU A 8 -3.11 1.76 -4.72
C LEU A 8 -4.42 2.28 -4.15
N LYS A 9 -5.54 1.89 -4.76
CA LYS A 9 -6.88 2.19 -4.25
C LYS A 9 -7.48 0.93 -3.62
N ILE A 10 -7.93 1.04 -2.39
CA ILE A 10 -8.56 -0.04 -1.63
C ILE A 10 -9.89 0.49 -1.12
N ASN A 11 -10.95 -0.32 -1.24
CA ASN A 11 -12.21 -0.05 -0.57
C ASN A 11 -12.34 -1.02 0.60
N VAL A 12 -12.58 -0.49 1.79
CA VAL A 12 -12.70 -1.25 3.02
C VAL A 12 -14.05 -0.94 3.65
N PHE A 13 -14.85 -1.97 3.89
CA PHE A 13 -16.08 -1.83 4.64
C PHE A 13 -15.75 -1.94 6.13
N THR A 14 -15.68 -0.82 6.84
CA THR A 14 -15.30 -0.79 8.26
C THR A 14 -15.97 0.34 9.02
N THR A 15 -16.22 0.10 10.31
CA THR A 15 -16.70 1.09 11.28
C THR A 15 -15.55 1.85 11.96
N SER A 16 -14.31 1.34 11.90
CA SER A 16 -13.10 1.98 12.46
C SER A 16 -11.90 1.72 11.55
N PHE A 17 -11.17 2.79 11.25
CA PHE A 17 -10.01 2.76 10.36
C PHE A 17 -8.68 2.56 11.11
N ASP A 18 -8.65 2.78 12.43
CA ASP A 18 -7.40 2.84 13.21
C ASP A 18 -6.58 1.55 13.12
N LYS A 19 -7.26 0.39 13.23
CA LYS A 19 -6.61 -0.93 13.11
C LYS A 19 -6.08 -1.21 11.70
N TYR A 20 -6.75 -0.71 10.68
CA TYR A 20 -6.32 -0.86 9.28
C TYR A 20 -5.14 0.06 8.97
N GLU A 21 -5.11 1.25 9.56
CA GLU A 21 -3.98 2.18 9.40
C GLU A 21 -2.68 1.58 9.95
N GLU A 22 -2.71 0.96 11.13
CA GLU A 22 -1.54 0.31 11.73
C GLU A 22 -1.03 -0.85 10.86
N GLN A 23 -1.94 -1.74 10.42
CA GLN A 23 -1.60 -2.85 9.53
C GLN A 23 -1.02 -2.36 8.20
N LEU A 24 -1.58 -1.28 7.66
CA LEU A 24 -1.11 -0.68 6.43
C LEU A 24 0.31 -0.11 6.58
N ARG A 25 0.56 0.63 7.68
CA ARG A 25 1.89 1.15 8.00
C ARG A 25 2.91 0.02 8.14
N ASN A 26 2.55 -1.06 8.84
CA ASN A 26 3.42 -2.23 8.99
C ASN A 26 3.71 -2.91 7.65
N PHE A 27 2.70 -3.12 6.81
CA PHE A 27 2.89 -3.67 5.47
C PHE A 27 3.86 -2.83 4.62
N LEU A 28 3.72 -1.51 4.65
CA LEU A 28 4.55 -0.60 3.86
C LEU A 28 5.99 -0.57 4.35
N GLN A 29 6.21 -0.61 5.68
CA GLN A 29 7.55 -0.73 6.26
C GLN A 29 8.23 -2.06 5.90
N ILE A 30 7.52 -3.18 6.01
CA ILE A 30 8.06 -4.51 5.67
C ILE A 30 8.49 -4.60 4.20
N ASN A 31 7.75 -3.94 3.31
CA ASN A 31 8.04 -3.93 1.87
C ASN A 31 8.95 -2.78 1.43
N ASN A 32 9.47 -1.98 2.38
CA ASN A 32 10.39 -0.87 2.12
C ASN A 32 9.85 0.16 1.11
N PHE A 33 8.55 0.45 1.20
CA PHE A 33 7.89 1.47 0.39
C PHE A 33 7.92 2.83 1.10
N GLU A 34 8.27 3.90 0.37
CA GLU A 34 8.10 5.28 0.80
C GLU A 34 6.65 5.71 0.53
N ILE A 35 5.94 6.14 1.57
CA ILE A 35 4.60 6.72 1.41
C ILE A 35 4.76 8.17 1.02
N ILE A 36 4.19 8.54 -0.12
CA ILE A 36 4.13 9.92 -0.58
C ILE A 36 2.88 10.60 -0.02
N ASP A 37 1.72 9.93 -0.09
CA ASP A 37 0.44 10.47 0.39
C ASP A 37 -0.56 9.36 0.70
N ILE A 38 -1.49 9.61 1.62
CA ILE A 38 -2.65 8.75 1.89
C ILE A 38 -3.90 9.62 1.94
N LYS A 39 -4.88 9.30 1.10
CA LYS A 39 -6.20 9.95 1.12
C LYS A 39 -7.27 8.97 1.55
N LEU A 40 -8.07 9.39 2.52
CA LEU A 40 -9.21 8.66 3.02
C LEU A 40 -10.48 9.36 2.57
N CYS A 41 -11.42 8.60 2.02
CA CYS A 41 -12.74 9.07 1.67
C CYS A 41 -13.75 8.16 2.37
N ASN A 42 -14.40 8.70 3.39
CA ASN A 42 -15.39 7.98 4.18
C ASN A 42 -16.78 8.28 3.64
N ALA A 43 -17.49 7.27 3.16
CA ALA A 43 -18.89 7.32 2.77
C ALA A 43 -19.69 6.39 3.68
N GLY A 44 -19.79 6.75 4.97
CA GLY A 44 -20.43 5.93 5.99
C GLY A 44 -19.56 4.72 6.37
N LEU A 45 -20.06 3.51 6.11
CA LEU A 45 -19.34 2.26 6.36
C LEU A 45 -18.36 1.89 5.24
N ASP A 46 -18.47 2.54 4.07
CA ASP A 46 -17.56 2.35 2.95
C ASP A 46 -16.42 3.37 3.03
N VAL A 47 -15.21 2.90 3.31
CA VAL A 47 -14.00 3.70 3.40
C VAL A 47 -13.13 3.39 2.19
N SER A 48 -12.97 4.38 1.32
CA SER A 48 -12.02 4.33 0.22
C SER A 48 -10.68 4.91 0.66
N VAL A 49 -9.62 4.12 0.53
CA VAL A 49 -8.23 4.51 0.82
C VAL A 49 -7.47 4.61 -0.51
N LEU A 50 -6.85 5.74 -0.76
CA LEU A 50 -5.89 5.93 -1.84
C LEU A 50 -4.51 6.12 -1.25
N ILE A 51 -3.58 5.24 -1.58
CA ILE A 51 -2.20 5.28 -1.11
C ILE A 51 -1.31 5.59 -2.30
N ILE A 52 -0.54 6.66 -2.21
CA ILE A 52 0.48 7.02 -3.18
C ILE A 52 1.82 6.67 -2.54
N TYR A 53 2.58 5.79 -3.17
CA TYR A 53 3.83 5.29 -2.64
C TYR A 53 4.89 5.17 -3.73
N ARG A 54 6.16 5.12 -3.33
CA ARG A 54 7.30 4.86 -4.18
C ARG A 54 8.06 3.67 -3.63
N ASP A 55 8.57 2.85 -4.54
CA ASP A 55 9.51 1.80 -4.16
C ASP A 55 10.89 2.40 -3.90
N LEU A 56 11.38 2.29 -2.65
CA LEU A 56 12.72 2.77 -2.29
C LEU A 56 13.81 1.79 -2.66
N LEU A 57 13.47 0.53 -2.91
CA LEU A 57 14.40 -0.44 -3.44
C LEU A 57 14.02 -0.69 -4.89
N HIS A 58 14.94 -0.47 -5.82
CA HIS A 58 14.92 -1.24 -7.06
C HIS A 58 15.16 -2.71 -6.68
N HIS A 59 14.15 -3.39 -6.13
CA HIS A 59 14.22 -4.82 -5.99
C HIS A 59 13.91 -5.38 -7.38
N PRO A 60 14.90 -5.93 -8.12
CA PRO A 60 14.57 -6.68 -9.32
C PRO A 60 13.63 -7.78 -8.84
N PHE A 61 12.44 -7.80 -9.44
CA PHE A 61 11.44 -8.86 -9.35
C PHE A 61 12.07 -10.18 -8.92
N LYS A 62 12.02 -10.51 -7.62
CA LYS A 62 12.37 -11.85 -7.16
C LYS A 62 11.16 -12.71 -7.46
N LEU A 63 11.00 -13.02 -8.74
CA LEU A 63 10.13 -14.10 -9.20
C LEU A 63 10.79 -15.40 -8.71
N LYS A 64 10.60 -15.72 -7.42
CA LYS A 64 10.83 -17.08 -6.92
C LYS A 64 9.71 -17.94 -7.50
N ASN A 65 9.93 -18.38 -8.73
CA ASN A 65 9.50 -19.69 -9.23
C ASN A 65 10.69 -20.26 -10.03
N SER A 66 11.82 -20.38 -9.34
CA SER A 66 12.85 -21.35 -9.71
C SER A 66 12.27 -22.74 -9.46
N HIS A 67 12.05 -23.48 -10.54
CA HIS A 67 11.90 -24.94 -10.61
C HIS A 67 11.25 -25.64 -9.39
N LEU A 68 9.97 -25.98 -9.52
CA LEU A 68 9.50 -27.29 -9.06
C LEU A 68 9.53 -28.21 -10.29
N THR A 69 10.56 -29.04 -10.32
CA THR A 69 10.63 -30.31 -11.05
C THR A 69 9.49 -31.23 -10.67
#